data_AF-A0A645FB96-F1
#
_entry.id   AF-A0A645FB96-F1
#
_cell.length_a   1.000
_cell.length_b   1.000
_cell.length_c   1.000
_cell.angle_alpha   90.00
_cell.angle_beta   90.00
_cell.angle_gamma   90.00
#
_symmetry.space_group_name_H-M   'P 1'
#
loop_
_entity.id
_entity.type
_entity.pdbx_description
1 polymer ?
#
loop_
_entity_poly.entity_id
_entity_poly.type
_entity_poly.pdbx_seq_one_letter_code
_entity_poly.pdbx_strand_id
1 'polypeptide(L)'
;MIRFHVLANSDSVEDQRVKIKVRDAIVSYLAPYLKDVSDADLARQIITERQDEMTDVARRVLVANGANYSVKTEVGIFDFPVKSYGDLTLPAGKYEAARVLLGKAEGKNWWCVLFPPLCFIDMTNAAALPRSTSDEQIGNQTTGIQFKWKIAEMWSSVNSN
;
A
#
# COMPACT_ATOMS: atom_id res chain seq x y z
N MET A 1 -11.81 -7.88 11.61
CA MET A 1 -11.05 -7.12 10.59
C MET A 1 -9.83 -6.52 11.29
N ILE A 2 -8.68 -6.53 10.63
CA ILE A 2 -7.44 -5.94 11.13
C ILE A 2 -6.94 -4.95 10.08
N ARG A 3 -6.67 -3.72 10.50
CA ARG A 3 -6.18 -2.63 9.65
C ARG A 3 -4.65 -2.63 9.63
N PHE A 4 -4.07 -1.90 8.70
CA PHE A 4 -2.63 -1.66 8.67
C PHE A 4 -2.35 -0.23 8.26
N HIS A 5 -1.38 0.40 8.91
CA HIS A 5 -0.97 1.74 8.52
C HIS A 5 0.48 2.07 8.86
N VAL A 6 1.05 2.99 8.09
CA VAL A 6 2.45 3.41 8.21
C VAL A 6 2.50 4.93 8.27
N LEU A 7 3.06 5.47 9.35
CA LEU A 7 3.33 6.90 9.48
C LEU A 7 4.77 7.18 9.04
N ALA A 8 4.92 8.14 8.13
CA ALA A 8 6.23 8.58 7.68
C ALA A 8 6.94 9.42 8.76
N ASN A 9 8.26 9.50 8.67
CA ASN A 9 9.06 10.36 9.55
C ASN A 9 8.70 11.84 9.40
N SER A 10 8.53 12.31 8.17
CA SER A 10 8.09 13.68 7.84
C SER A 10 7.29 13.71 6.52
N ASP A 11 6.87 14.90 6.11
CA ASP A 11 6.19 15.14 4.83
C ASP A 11 7.13 15.40 3.65
N SER A 12 8.45 15.29 3.83
CA SER A 12 9.41 15.33 2.73
C SER A 12 9.13 14.25 1.68
N VAL A 13 9.43 14.55 0.42
CA VAL A 13 9.23 13.61 -0.69
C VAL A 13 9.99 12.30 -0.45
N GLU A 14 11.18 12.40 0.13
CA GLU A 14 12.05 11.28 0.48
C GLU A 14 11.40 10.38 1.52
N ASP A 15 10.88 10.93 2.62
CA ASP A 15 10.24 10.15 3.68
C ASP A 15 8.92 9.53 3.23
N GLN A 16 8.16 10.25 2.41
CA GLN A 16 6.94 9.72 1.82
C GLN A 16 7.25 8.53 0.90
N ARG A 17 8.31 8.61 0.09
CA ARG A 17 8.77 7.51 -0.76
C ARG A 17 9.28 6.31 0.07
N VAL A 18 10.04 6.56 1.13
CA VAL A 18 10.53 5.50 2.04
C VAL A 18 9.37 4.79 2.73
N LYS A 19 8.37 5.52 3.23
CA LYS A 19 7.13 4.94 3.77
C LYS A 19 6.47 3.96 2.82
N ILE A 20 6.35 4.32 1.55
CA ILE A 20 5.73 3.47 0.52
C ILE A 20 6.52 2.17 0.33
N LYS A 21 7.87 2.24 0.33
CA LYS A 21 8.70 1.04 0.27
C LYS A 21 8.59 0.16 1.52
N VAL A 22 8.52 0.77 2.71
CA VAL A 22 8.33 0.05 3.97
C VAL A 22 7.00 -0.69 3.96
N ARG A 23 5.93 0.00 3.55
CA ARG A 23 4.62 -0.59 3.34
C ARG A 23 4.71 -1.82 2.42
N ASP A 24 5.26 -1.67 1.22
CA ASP A 24 5.30 -2.75 0.23
C ASP A 24 6.07 -3.96 0.75
N ALA A 25 7.19 -3.72 1.44
CA ALA A 25 8.00 -4.79 2.03
C ALA A 25 7.25 -5.55 3.14
N ILE A 26 6.55 -4.84 4.03
CA ILE A 26 5.80 -5.47 5.12
C ILE A 26 4.59 -6.24 4.59
N VAL A 27 3.84 -5.67 3.64
CA VAL A 27 2.71 -6.36 3.04
C VAL A 27 3.21 -7.62 2.32
N SER A 28 4.28 -7.52 1.52
CA SER A 28 4.91 -8.69 0.87
C SER A 28 5.32 -9.76 1.88
N TYR A 29 5.91 -9.35 3.00
CA TYR A 29 6.34 -10.26 4.06
C TYR A 29 5.16 -10.99 4.72
N LEU A 30 4.06 -10.29 4.98
CA LEU A 30 2.88 -10.86 5.63
C LEU A 30 2.01 -11.71 4.68
N ALA A 31 2.08 -11.47 3.37
CA ALA A 31 1.29 -12.16 2.34
C ALA A 31 1.21 -13.68 2.51
N PRO A 32 2.35 -14.42 2.56
CA PRO A 32 2.31 -15.87 2.66
C PRO A 32 1.67 -16.37 3.98
N TYR A 33 1.75 -15.59 5.06
CA TYR A 33 1.21 -15.99 6.36
C TYR A 33 -0.29 -15.74 6.49
N LEU A 34 -0.84 -14.80 5.72
CA LEU A 34 -2.25 -14.42 5.78
C LEU A 34 -3.09 -14.99 4.64
N LYS A 35 -2.46 -15.59 3.61
CA LYS A 35 -3.10 -16.07 2.39
C LYS A 35 -4.27 -17.03 2.64
N ASP A 36 -4.05 -18.02 3.50
CA ASP A 36 -5.00 -19.12 3.75
C ASP A 36 -5.76 -18.94 5.09
N VAL A 37 -5.66 -17.76 5.69
CA VAL A 37 -6.33 -17.44 6.95
C VAL A 37 -7.75 -16.93 6.64
N SER A 38 -8.76 -17.52 7.28
CA SER A 38 -10.16 -17.11 7.16
C SER A 38 -10.75 -16.55 8.45
N ASP A 39 -9.98 -16.58 9.54
CA ASP A 39 -10.39 -16.16 10.87
C ASP A 39 -9.62 -14.93 11.36
N ALA A 40 -10.33 -13.96 11.97
CA ALA A 40 -9.73 -12.72 12.41
C ALA A 40 -8.86 -12.88 13.65
N ASP A 41 -9.16 -13.83 14.53
CA ASP A 41 -8.41 -14.05 15.76
C ASP A 41 -7.07 -14.73 15.44
N LEU A 42 -7.07 -15.71 14.53
CA LEU A 42 -5.86 -16.31 14.00
C LEU A 42 -5.00 -15.29 13.25
N ALA A 43 -5.61 -14.42 12.43
CA ALA A 43 -4.88 -13.34 11.76
C ALA A 43 -4.19 -12.41 12.78
N ARG A 44 -4.89 -12.03 13.85
CA ARG A 44 -4.34 -11.21 14.94
C ARG A 44 -3.15 -11.87 15.59
N GLN A 45 -3.28 -13.15 15.92
CA GLN A 45 -2.20 -13.92 16.54
C GLN A 45 -0.95 -13.91 15.63
N ILE A 46 -1.11 -14.28 14.37
CA ILE A 46 -0.01 -14.32 13.39
C ILE A 46 0.69 -12.96 13.26
N ILE A 47 -0.08 -11.87 13.17
CA ILE A 47 0.45 -10.51 13.04
C ILE A 47 1.19 -10.09 14.31
N THR A 48 0.64 -10.40 15.48
CA THR A 48 1.23 -10.06 16.78
C THR A 48 2.54 -10.81 17.02
N GLU A 49 2.56 -12.12 16.73
CA GLU A 49 3.77 -12.95 16.82
C GLU A 49 4.88 -12.49 15.88
N ARG A 50 4.54 -11.76 14.80
CA ARG A 50 5.48 -11.28 13.78
C ARG A 50 5.85 -9.80 13.92
N GLN A 51 5.51 -9.18 15.04
CA GLN A 51 5.70 -7.75 15.24
C GLN A 51 7.18 -7.34 15.14
N ASP A 52 8.08 -8.17 15.68
CA ASP A 52 9.52 -7.90 15.66
C ASP A 52 10.08 -8.08 14.25
N GLU A 53 9.65 -9.10 13.52
CA GLU A 53 10.05 -9.31 12.12
C GLU A 53 9.53 -8.21 11.20
N MET A 54 8.31 -7.69 11.42
CA MET A 54 7.82 -6.50 10.70
C MET A 54 8.74 -5.29 10.95
N THR A 55 9.17 -5.10 12.19
CA THR A 55 10.13 -4.04 12.55
C THR A 55 11.46 -4.23 11.85
N ASP A 56 11.97 -5.46 11.78
CA ASP A 56 13.20 -5.81 11.09
C ASP A 56 13.10 -5.61 9.57
N VAL A 57 11.98 -5.99 8.95
CA VAL A 57 11.69 -5.73 7.54
C VAL A 57 11.74 -4.23 7.26
N ALA A 58 11.04 -3.43 8.07
CA ALA A 58 11.05 -1.98 7.92
C ALA A 58 12.45 -1.40 8.08
N ARG A 59 13.20 -1.86 9.09
CA ARG A 59 14.58 -1.40 9.36
C ARG A 59 15.50 -1.68 8.17
N ARG A 60 15.40 -2.85 7.55
CA ARG A 60 16.17 -3.19 6.32
C ARG A 60 15.85 -2.23 5.18
N VAL A 61 14.59 -1.85 5.01
CA VAL A 61 14.18 -0.86 4.00
C VAL A 61 14.77 0.51 4.30
N LEU A 62 14.77 0.95 5.56
CA LEU A 62 15.37 2.23 5.95
C LEU A 62 16.85 2.28 5.59
N VAL A 63 17.61 1.26 6.00
CA VAL A 63 19.05 1.12 5.71
C VAL A 63 19.31 1.14 4.21
N ALA A 64 18.56 0.35 3.43
CA ALA A 64 18.71 0.28 1.98
C ALA A 64 18.38 1.60 1.24
N ASN A 65 17.70 2.54 1.90
CA ASN A 65 17.35 3.85 1.34
C ASN A 65 18.16 5.00 1.96
N GLY A 66 19.17 4.71 2.78
CA GLY A 66 19.97 5.74 3.47
C GLY A 66 19.18 6.54 4.51
N ALA A 67 18.03 6.04 4.95
CA ALA A 67 17.20 6.70 5.96
C ALA A 67 17.74 6.38 7.37
N ASN A 68 18.24 7.40 8.07
CA ASN A 68 18.86 7.25 9.38
C ASN A 68 17.93 7.69 10.52
N TYR A 69 16.82 6.97 10.68
CA TYR A 69 15.89 7.16 11.79
C TYR A 69 15.35 5.82 12.29
N SER A 70 14.79 5.81 13.50
CA SER A 70 14.24 4.63 14.14
C SER A 70 12.99 4.12 13.44
N VAL A 71 12.62 2.86 13.70
CA VAL A 71 11.31 2.32 13.37
C VAL A 71 10.74 1.58 14.57
N LYS A 72 9.42 1.73 14.77
CA LYS A 72 8.66 0.98 15.78
C LYS A 72 7.41 0.39 15.12
N THR A 73 7.12 -0.87 15.41
CA THR A 73 5.86 -1.51 15.03
C THR A 73 5.03 -1.78 16.27
N GLU A 74 3.72 -1.59 16.19
CA GLU A 74 2.77 -1.81 17.28
C GLU A 74 1.52 -2.51 16.75
N VAL A 75 1.00 -3.48 17.49
CA VAL A 75 -0.31 -4.10 17.22
C VAL A 75 -1.27 -3.73 18.35
N GLY A 76 -2.44 -3.21 18.01
CA GLY A 76 -3.40 -2.74 19.01
C GLY A 76 -4.58 -1.98 18.43
N ILE A 77 -5.27 -1.20 19.26
CA ILE A 77 -6.43 -0.38 18.87
C ILE A 77 -6.00 1.06 18.63
N PHE A 78 -6.27 1.61 17.44
CA PHE A 78 -5.89 2.97 17.06
C PHE A 78 -7.05 3.73 16.39
N ASP A 79 -6.97 5.06 16.40
CA ASP A 79 -7.92 5.92 15.73
C ASP A 79 -7.66 5.96 14.22
N PHE A 80 -8.72 5.77 13.44
CA PHE A 80 -8.72 5.91 12.00
C PHE A 80 -9.70 7.00 11.56
N PRO A 81 -9.35 7.81 10.56
CA PRO A 81 -10.31 8.64 9.85
C PRO A 81 -11.20 7.79 8.93
N VAL A 82 -12.22 8.42 8.33
CA VAL A 82 -12.99 7.80 7.25
C VAL A 82 -12.04 7.43 6.09
N LYS A 83 -12.18 6.22 5.55
CA LYS A 83 -11.40 5.74 4.40
C LYS A 83 -12.27 4.95 3.43
N SER A 84 -12.09 5.21 2.14
CA SER A 84 -12.77 4.51 1.05
C SER A 84 -11.78 3.67 0.25
N TYR A 85 -12.20 2.46 -0.10
CA TYR A 85 -11.47 1.46 -0.89
C TYR A 85 -12.41 0.93 -1.98
N GLY A 86 -12.38 1.54 -3.16
CA GLY A 86 -13.41 1.32 -4.18
C GLY A 86 -14.79 1.69 -3.64
N ASP A 87 -15.75 0.77 -3.73
CA ASP A 87 -17.12 0.96 -3.25
C ASP A 87 -17.29 0.77 -1.73
N LEU A 88 -16.25 0.31 -1.03
CA LEU A 88 -16.26 0.10 0.42
C LEU A 88 -15.81 1.37 1.14
N THR A 89 -16.67 1.97 1.98
CA THR A 89 -16.30 3.07 2.89
C THR A 89 -16.33 2.60 4.33
N LEU A 90 -15.21 2.79 5.04
CA LEU A 90 -15.07 2.53 6.46
C LEU A 90 -15.16 3.84 7.25
N PRO A 91 -16.04 3.95 8.26
CA PRO A 91 -16.23 5.18 9.03
C PRO A 91 -15.03 5.48 9.93
N ALA A 92 -14.93 6.72 10.40
CA ALA A 92 -13.96 7.07 11.43
C ALA A 92 -14.26 6.32 12.74
N GLY A 93 -13.23 5.93 13.47
CA GLY A 93 -13.39 5.20 14.72
C GLY A 93 -12.13 4.49 15.17
N LYS A 94 -12.29 3.66 16.20
CA LYS A 94 -11.21 2.84 16.75
C LYS A 94 -11.20 1.47 16.12
N TYR A 95 -10.07 1.08 15.58
CA TYR A 95 -9.89 -0.20 14.91
C TYR A 95 -8.66 -0.92 15.42
N GLU A 96 -8.74 -2.23 15.41
CA GLU A 96 -7.57 -3.07 15.52
C GLU A 96 -6.66 -2.90 14.30
N ALA A 97 -5.38 -2.66 14.52
CA ALA A 97 -4.41 -2.52 13.45
C ALA A 97 -3.00 -2.95 13.85
N ALA A 98 -2.20 -3.26 12.83
CA ALA A 98 -0.76 -3.10 12.88
C ALA A 98 -0.38 -1.67 12.45
N ARG A 99 0.47 -1.01 13.23
CA ARG A 99 0.94 0.36 13.02
C ARG A 99 2.46 0.38 12.94
N VAL A 100 3.00 1.03 11.91
CA VAL A 100 4.45 1.23 11.77
C VAL A 100 4.75 2.73 11.85
N LEU A 101 5.62 3.11 12.78
CA LEU A 101 6.05 4.47 13.05
C LEU A 101 7.48 4.63 12.56
N LEU A 102 7.69 5.45 11.53
CA LEU A 102 9.02 5.78 11.02
C LEU A 102 9.50 7.07 11.68
N GLY A 103 10.70 7.04 12.27
CA GLY A 103 11.33 8.17 12.95
C GLY A 103 10.38 8.85 13.94
N LYS A 104 10.10 10.14 13.72
CA LYS A 104 9.18 10.94 14.56
C LYS A 104 7.71 10.65 14.33
N ALA A 105 7.36 9.96 13.24
CA ALA A 105 5.98 9.68 12.83
C ALA A 105 5.10 10.94 12.66
N GLU A 106 5.69 12.06 12.25
CA GLU A 106 5.00 13.35 12.05
C GLU A 106 4.51 13.54 10.61
N GLY A 107 4.90 12.65 9.70
CA GLY A 107 4.49 12.70 8.30
C GLY A 107 3.13 12.06 8.03
N LYS A 108 2.66 12.23 6.79
CA LYS A 108 1.40 11.66 6.30
C LYS A 108 1.36 10.15 6.53
N ASN A 109 0.19 9.71 6.95
CA ASN A 109 -0.11 8.31 7.19
C ASN A 109 -0.58 7.62 5.89
N TRP A 110 -0.25 6.33 5.73
CA TRP A 110 -0.79 5.47 4.68
C TRP A 110 -1.65 4.39 5.32
N TRP A 111 -2.86 4.13 4.79
CA TRP A 111 -3.89 3.34 5.47
C TRP A 111 -4.42 2.19 4.61
N CYS A 112 -4.64 1.02 5.21
CA CYS A 112 -5.16 -0.14 4.51
C CYS A 112 -5.87 -1.17 5.42
N VAL A 113 -6.50 -2.18 4.83
CA VAL A 113 -7.07 -3.35 5.52
C VAL A 113 -6.18 -4.57 5.27
N LEU A 114 -5.58 -5.08 6.34
CA LEU A 114 -4.68 -6.24 6.30
C LEU A 114 -5.45 -7.56 6.35
N PHE A 115 -6.56 -7.59 7.10
CA PHE A 115 -7.46 -8.74 7.17
C PHE A 115 -8.94 -8.29 7.19
N PRO A 116 -9.79 -8.67 6.22
CA PRO A 116 -9.44 -9.44 5.02
C PRO A 116 -8.37 -8.74 4.15
N PRO A 117 -7.62 -9.50 3.34
CA PRO A 117 -6.39 -9.07 2.66
C PRO A 117 -6.61 -8.06 1.52
N LEU A 118 -7.07 -6.83 1.80
CA LEU A 118 -7.25 -5.81 0.75
C LEU A 118 -5.93 -5.14 0.34
N CYS A 119 -4.93 -5.10 1.21
CA CYS A 119 -3.62 -4.50 0.89
C CYS A 119 -2.88 -5.17 -0.27
N PHE A 120 -3.21 -6.42 -0.57
CA PHE A 120 -2.57 -7.19 -1.64
C PHE A 120 -3.14 -6.87 -3.03
N ILE A 121 -4.39 -6.39 -3.08
CA ILE A 121 -5.05 -5.95 -4.32
C ILE A 121 -4.41 -4.64 -4.81
N ASP A 122 -4.06 -3.74 -3.89
CA ASP A 122 -3.35 -2.51 -4.23
C ASP A 122 -1.95 -2.76 -4.79
N MET A 123 -1.25 -3.82 -4.37
CA MET A 123 0.08 -4.18 -4.87
C MET A 123 0.04 -4.74 -6.31
N THR A 124 -0.98 -5.53 -6.65
CA THR A 124 -1.14 -6.09 -8.00
C THR A 124 -1.54 -5.01 -9.01
N ASN A 125 -2.32 -4.02 -8.58
CA ASN A 125 -2.65 -2.84 -9.40
C ASN A 125 -1.53 -1.79 -9.45
N ALA A 126 -0.64 -1.72 -8.45
CA ALA A 126 0.52 -0.83 -8.48
C ALA A 126 1.55 -1.20 -9.57
N ALA A 127 1.57 -2.46 -10.02
CA ALA A 127 2.32 -2.86 -11.22
C ALA A 127 1.70 -2.34 -12.54
N ALA A 128 0.47 -1.83 -12.50
CA ALA A 128 -0.32 -1.43 -13.65
C ALA A 128 -0.74 0.06 -13.67
N LEU A 129 -0.18 0.93 -12.83
CA LEU A 129 -0.48 2.36 -12.86
C LEU A 129 0.69 3.20 -13.45
N PRO A 130 0.44 4.01 -14.50
CA PRO A 130 1.33 5.11 -14.85
C PRO A 130 1.31 6.17 -13.75
N ARG A 131 2.45 6.87 -13.58
CA ARG A 131 2.65 7.94 -12.59
C ARG A 131 1.47 8.90 -12.54
N SER A 132 0.78 8.98 -11.41
CA SER A 132 -0.15 10.07 -11.11
C SER A 132 0.66 11.35 -10.97
N THR A 133 0.55 12.21 -11.98
CA THR A 133 0.91 13.62 -11.91
C THR A 133 0.03 14.32 -10.89
N SER A 134 0.67 15.19 -10.12
CA SER A 134 0.14 16.22 -9.23
C SER A 134 -1.14 16.89 -9.71
N ASP A 135 -2.04 17.19 -8.77
CA ASP A 135 -3.02 18.27 -8.93
C ASP A 135 -2.78 19.34 -7.86
N GLU A 136 -2.05 20.38 -8.28
CA GLU A 136 -2.35 21.77 -7.96
C GLU A 136 -3.08 22.35 -9.19
N GLN A 137 -4.06 23.22 -8.95
CA GLN A 137 -5.24 23.44 -9.79
C GLN A 137 -5.04 24.21 -11.12
N ILE A 138 -6.13 24.13 -11.92
CA ILE A 138 -6.72 25.11 -12.87
C ILE A 138 -6.55 24.77 -14.35
N GLY A 139 -7.68 24.52 -15.03
CA GLY A 139 -7.75 24.65 -16.49
C GLY A 139 -8.81 23.80 -17.18
N ASN A 140 -10.04 24.34 -17.24
CA ASN A 140 -11.14 24.01 -18.15
C ASN A 140 -10.74 23.29 -19.46
N GLN A 141 -11.32 22.12 -19.77
CA GLN A 141 -12.09 21.84 -21.00
C GLN A 141 -12.44 20.35 -21.18
N THR A 142 -13.74 20.10 -21.24
CA THR A 142 -14.40 18.88 -21.69
C THR A 142 -14.11 18.64 -23.16
N THR A 143 -13.59 17.47 -23.54
CA THR A 143 -13.97 16.82 -24.81
C THR A 143 -13.88 15.31 -24.68
N GLY A 144 -14.96 14.65 -25.10
CA GLY A 144 -15.17 13.21 -24.94
C GLY A 144 -14.20 12.37 -25.76
N ILE A 145 -13.79 11.25 -25.18
CA ILE A 145 -12.98 10.24 -25.84
C ILE A 145 -13.90 9.11 -26.27
N GLN A 146 -14.15 8.99 -27.58
CA GLN A 146 -14.72 7.79 -28.18
C GLN A 146 -13.61 6.76 -28.38
N PHE A 147 -13.78 5.57 -27.81
CA PHE A 147 -12.91 4.43 -28.07
C PHE A 147 -13.37 3.67 -29.31
N LYS A 148 -12.58 3.76 -30.38
CA LYS A 148 -12.75 2.96 -31.61
C LYS A 148 -11.58 1.99 -31.72
N TRP A 149 -11.81 0.73 -31.33
CA TRP A 149 -10.82 -0.33 -31.46
C TRP A 149 -10.79 -0.83 -32.90
N LYS A 150 -9.67 -0.65 -33.59
CA LYS A 150 -9.41 -1.22 -34.91
C LYS A 150 -7.99 -1.78 -34.91
N ILE A 151 -7.86 -3.09 -34.69
CA ILE A 151 -6.60 -3.81 -34.87
C ILE A 151 -6.68 -4.46 -36.26
N ALA A 152 -5.88 -3.97 -37.19
CA ALA A 152 -5.52 -4.68 -38.42
C ALA A 152 -4.21 -4.09 -38.96
N GLU A 153 -3.50 -4.93 -39.72
CA GLU A 153 -2.19 -4.75 -40.37
C GLU A 153 -1.04 -5.25 -39.48
N MET A 154 -0.16 -6.17 -39.90
CA MET A 154 0.21 -6.59 -41.24
C MET A 154 1.01 -7.90 -41.12
N TRP A 155 0.62 -8.96 -41.82
CA TRP A 155 1.52 -10.09 -42.14
C TRP A 155 1.48 -10.31 -43.66
N SER A 156 2.41 -9.66 -44.34
CA SER A 156 2.97 -10.06 -45.63
C SER A 156 4.45 -10.36 -45.36
N SER A 157 5.09 -11.42 -45.84
CA SER A 157 4.78 -12.35 -46.94
C SER A 157 5.89 -13.42 -47.04
N VAL A 158 5.61 -14.49 -47.80
CA VAL A 158 6.51 -15.26 -48.69
C VAL A 158 7.05 -16.65 -48.25
N ASN A 159 7.01 -17.54 -49.27
CA ASN A 159 7.46 -18.93 -49.45
C ASN A 159 6.49 -20.03 -48.96
N SER A 160 5.97 -20.94 -49.81
CA SER A 160 6.62 -21.64 -50.93
C SER A 160 5.60 -22.25 -51.92
N ASN A 161 6.01 -22.33 -53.20
CA ASN A 161 5.59 -23.20 -54.33
C ASN A 161 4.11 -23.58 -54.52
#